data_AF-A0A1C7ML67-F1
#
_entry.id   AF-A0A1C7ML67-F1
#
_cell.length_a   1.000
_cell.length_b   1.000
_cell.length_c   1.000
_cell.angle_alpha   90.00
_cell.angle_beta   90.00
_cell.angle_gamma   90.00
#
_symmetry.space_group_name_H-M   'P 1'
#
loop_
_entity.id
_entity.type
_entity.pdbx_description
1 polymer ?
#
loop_
_entity_poly.entity_id
_entity_poly.type
_entity_poly.pdbx_seq_one_letter_code
_entity_poly.pdbx_strand_id
1 'polypeptide(L)'
;MFLLCIAYDMRNSYSSHSPPVQSVAGANRPLAKQPSFTPNDGARARTSSRPLHRYHTQDIRGDQHETRGAGSMRSPSSNPNFSYHRDQPSPMLGESDEFNEDNEYSDDDYGDDYPPGDFDMWDLPPWLSELDDSTPARTEAQALKEYEDLRRAEEIKMMEEKVKQTKEEVMKKAAEAERMAEEVRIREEETRKKEMEMKQKEEELQRREKELEQRELEERKRREQEAKQKEEERKREEEERRRKEREAKEKENERKLDEELKRRAEAAETSRLQEKARMEGFRKEQDEVRRRTEDRKRQDSMGSSSSARYSQTSASSRTSSTPTPTPTPSTKPGAWKSANPSQSGATPSSGTSTTPTDHETQSAKERAWARRQAEFAKEQQEKFLRDQERQQRLHATQESKTMSKEEVEKLFAEHERQWNKVATMDMISWNIIPWPTFKYPNGPEDLTRPAISAYVLSPLYPTDRSKTEKDRVKEQIRRWHPDRFDTRMLPKMYFHDCKTRLTRTFIPTPAL
;
A
#
# COMPACT_ATOMS: atom_id res chain seq x y z
N MET A 1 -3.11 -34.78 4.44
CA MET A 1 -3.56 -34.52 3.05
C MET A 1 -3.41 -33.04 2.66
N PHE A 2 -4.13 -32.10 3.27
CA PHE A 2 -4.11 -30.68 2.83
C PHE A 2 -2.71 -30.02 2.80
N LEU A 3 -1.90 -30.18 3.84
CA LEU A 3 -0.52 -29.67 3.88
C LEU A 3 0.41 -30.34 2.86
N LEU A 4 0.19 -31.63 2.56
CA LEU A 4 0.91 -32.34 1.51
C LEU A 4 0.49 -31.87 0.12
N CYS A 5 -0.80 -31.64 -0.12
CA CYS A 5 -1.29 -31.09 -1.39
C CYS A 5 -0.66 -29.71 -1.63
N ILE A 6 -0.65 -28.84 -0.61
CA ILE A 6 0.03 -27.54 -0.70
C ILE A 6 1.52 -27.70 -0.99
N ALA A 7 2.21 -28.59 -0.27
CA ALA A 7 3.65 -28.73 -0.43
C ALA A 7 4.06 -29.43 -1.75
N TYR A 8 3.23 -30.34 -2.27
CA TYR A 8 3.41 -30.98 -3.57
C TYR A 8 3.20 -29.98 -4.70
N ASP A 9 2.16 -29.16 -4.59
CA ASP A 9 1.86 -28.09 -5.54
C ASP A 9 2.94 -26.99 -5.51
N MET A 10 3.46 -26.63 -4.33
CA MET A 10 4.63 -25.75 -4.20
C MET A 10 5.91 -26.38 -4.77
N ARG A 11 6.10 -27.71 -4.70
CA ARG A 11 7.25 -28.36 -5.33
C ARG A 11 7.17 -28.34 -6.86
N ASN A 12 5.98 -28.55 -7.43
CA ASN A 12 5.78 -28.53 -8.88
C ASN A 12 5.80 -27.12 -9.46
N SER A 13 5.22 -26.13 -8.77
CA SER A 13 5.18 -24.73 -9.23
C SER A 13 6.55 -24.09 -9.44
N TYR A 14 7.59 -24.58 -8.75
CA TYR A 14 8.96 -24.06 -8.86
C TYR A 14 9.87 -24.86 -9.81
N SER A 15 9.39 -25.99 -10.35
CA SER A 15 10.19 -26.78 -11.29
C SER A 15 10.08 -26.29 -12.74
N SER A 16 9.10 -25.44 -13.05
CA SER A 16 8.83 -24.96 -14.42
C SER A 16 9.52 -23.63 -14.76
N HIS A 17 10.09 -22.91 -13.80
CA HIS A 17 10.83 -21.65 -14.04
C HIS A 17 12.34 -21.90 -13.99
N SER A 18 12.87 -22.55 -15.03
CA SER A 18 14.31 -22.50 -15.31
C SER A 18 14.58 -21.27 -16.19
N PRO A 19 15.42 -20.30 -15.77
CA PRO A 19 15.77 -19.18 -16.64
C PRO A 19 16.50 -19.70 -17.88
N PRO A 20 16.25 -19.14 -19.08
CA PRO A 20 16.94 -19.56 -20.29
C PRO A 20 18.44 -19.28 -20.13
N VAL A 21 19.22 -20.34 -20.28
CA VAL A 21 20.69 -20.30 -20.26
C VAL A 21 21.13 -19.47 -21.48
N GLN A 22 21.61 -18.24 -21.25
CA GLN A 22 22.24 -17.46 -22.30
C GLN A 22 23.58 -18.09 -22.66
N SER A 23 23.60 -18.77 -23.81
CA SER A 23 24.78 -19.19 -24.53
C SER A 23 25.65 -17.98 -24.88
N VAL A 24 26.79 -17.82 -24.21
CA VAL A 24 27.87 -16.91 -24.61
C VAL A 24 28.66 -17.53 -25.77
N ALA A 25 28.19 -17.28 -26.99
CA ALA A 25 28.99 -17.45 -28.20
C ALA A 25 29.78 -16.16 -28.47
N GLY A 26 31.10 -16.27 -28.47
CA GLY A 26 32.01 -15.17 -28.74
C GLY A 26 31.96 -14.71 -30.20
N ALA A 27 32.17 -13.41 -30.39
CA ALA A 27 32.55 -12.85 -31.67
C ALA A 27 33.45 -11.63 -31.46
N ASN A 28 34.68 -11.78 -31.97
CA ASN A 28 35.70 -10.75 -32.17
C ASN A 28 35.13 -9.49 -32.82
N ARG A 29 35.57 -8.29 -32.37
CA ARG A 29 35.83 -7.15 -33.26
C ARG A 29 36.80 -6.12 -32.66
N PRO A 30 37.52 -5.35 -33.51
CA PRO A 30 38.88 -4.92 -33.23
C PRO A 30 39.05 -3.44 -32.86
N LEU A 31 40.27 -3.17 -32.39
CA LEU A 31 40.91 -1.89 -32.09
C LEU A 31 40.56 -0.74 -33.06
N ALA A 32 40.27 0.43 -32.50
CA ALA A 32 40.59 1.71 -33.12
C ALA A 32 40.91 2.80 -32.07
N LYS A 33 42.22 3.11 -32.00
CA LYS A 33 42.86 4.43 -31.90
C LYS A 33 42.42 5.43 -30.81
N GLN A 34 43.29 5.54 -29.80
CA GLN A 34 43.53 6.73 -28.99
C GLN A 34 43.98 7.94 -29.85
N PRO A 35 43.76 9.16 -29.34
CA PRO A 35 44.85 10.14 -29.36
C PRO A 35 45.16 10.71 -27.97
N SER A 36 46.46 10.81 -27.74
CA SER A 36 47.19 11.41 -26.64
C SER A 36 47.31 12.95 -26.74
N PHE A 37 47.87 13.55 -25.67
CA PHE A 37 48.46 14.90 -25.53
C PHE A 37 47.46 16.04 -25.23
N THR A 38 47.63 16.99 -24.29
CA THR A 38 48.52 17.28 -23.13
C THR A 38 47.88 18.47 -22.36
N PRO A 39 48.35 18.83 -21.16
CA PRO A 39 47.76 19.85 -20.29
C PRO A 39 48.28 21.27 -20.59
N ASN A 40 47.48 22.31 -20.33
CA ASN A 40 48.02 23.65 -20.12
C ASN A 40 47.21 24.49 -19.13
N ASP A 41 47.97 25.11 -18.24
CA ASP A 41 47.62 26.05 -17.19
C ASP A 41 46.88 27.29 -17.70
N GLY A 42 46.05 27.88 -16.86
CA GLY A 42 45.32 29.11 -17.20
C GLY A 42 44.54 29.71 -16.04
N ALA A 43 45.26 30.21 -15.05
CA ALA A 43 44.79 31.00 -13.92
C ALA A 43 43.59 31.93 -14.21
N ARG A 44 42.63 31.99 -13.26
CA ARG A 44 42.10 33.27 -12.79
C ARG A 44 41.49 33.18 -11.41
N ALA A 45 42.22 33.80 -10.48
CA ALA A 45 41.78 34.16 -9.16
C ALA A 45 40.51 35.02 -9.18
N ARG A 46 39.58 34.77 -8.25
CA ARG A 46 38.83 35.84 -7.58
C ARG A 46 38.65 35.53 -6.10
N THR A 47 39.29 36.39 -5.34
CA THR A 47 39.20 36.65 -3.92
C THR A 47 37.81 37.16 -3.52
N SER A 48 37.24 36.68 -2.42
CA SER A 48 36.65 37.56 -1.40
C SER A 48 36.36 36.83 -0.08
N SER A 49 37.21 37.18 0.87
CA SER A 49 37.10 37.16 2.33
C SER A 49 35.67 37.16 2.90
N ARG A 50 35.44 36.29 3.89
CA ARG A 50 34.45 36.52 4.95
C ARG A 50 35.08 36.31 6.34
N PRO A 51 34.77 37.16 7.34
CA PRO A 51 35.53 37.22 8.59
C PRO A 51 34.95 36.28 9.66
N LEU A 52 35.86 35.67 10.41
CA LEU A 52 35.60 34.93 11.65
C LEU A 52 35.29 35.92 12.78
N HIS A 53 34.05 35.91 13.27
CA HIS A 53 33.73 36.50 14.58
C HIS A 53 33.85 35.43 15.67
N ARG A 54 34.93 35.57 16.42
CA ARG A 54 35.21 34.99 17.74
C ARG A 54 34.24 35.59 18.76
N TYR A 55 33.47 34.76 19.45
CA TYR A 55 33.03 35.04 20.82
C TYR A 55 33.22 33.81 21.71
N HIS A 56 33.55 34.15 22.93
CA HIS A 56 34.08 33.39 24.03
C HIS A 56 32.98 33.37 25.10
N THR A 57 32.57 32.20 25.58
CA THR A 57 31.88 32.08 26.87
C THR A 57 32.27 30.76 27.53
N GLN A 58 32.59 30.88 28.82
CA GLN A 58 33.08 29.87 29.72
C GLN A 58 31.96 28.98 30.28
N ASP A 59 32.32 27.73 30.56
CA ASP A 59 31.97 26.86 31.69
C ASP A 59 30.58 26.96 32.34
N ILE A 60 29.78 25.89 32.24
CA ILE A 60 29.14 25.24 33.40
C ILE A 60 29.18 23.70 33.21
N ARG A 61 29.61 23.02 34.28
CA ARG A 61 29.77 21.57 34.49
C ARG A 61 28.44 20.81 34.54
N GLY A 62 28.48 19.53 34.15
CA GLY A 62 27.48 18.50 34.44
C GLY A 62 27.42 17.43 33.34
N ASP A 63 28.28 16.41 33.39
CA ASP A 63 27.93 15.03 33.80
C ASP A 63 27.06 14.31 32.75
N GLN A 64 27.64 13.61 31.76
CA GLN A 64 28.19 12.23 31.73
C GLN A 64 27.27 11.26 30.94
N HIS A 65 27.89 10.65 29.92
CA HIS A 65 27.54 9.49 29.09
C HIS A 65 26.35 9.60 28.10
N GLU A 66 26.60 9.81 26.79
CA GLU A 66 27.03 8.83 25.75
C GLU A 66 25.92 7.80 25.42
N THR A 67 25.37 7.62 24.22
CA THR A 67 25.78 7.97 22.84
C THR A 67 24.52 8.10 21.95
N ARG A 68 24.41 9.20 21.18
CA ARG A 68 23.55 9.31 19.99
C ARG A 68 24.44 9.40 18.76
N GLY A 69 24.42 8.37 17.91
CA GLY A 69 24.91 8.43 16.54
C GLY A 69 23.81 8.99 15.63
N ALA A 70 23.88 10.29 15.34
CA ALA A 70 23.13 10.90 14.25
C ALA A 70 23.97 10.80 12.96
N GLY A 71 23.40 10.21 11.92
CA GLY A 71 24.08 10.00 10.65
C GLY A 71 23.15 10.25 9.47
N SER A 72 23.35 11.40 8.85
CA SER A 72 23.24 11.66 7.41
C SER A 72 21.88 11.61 6.72
N MET A 73 21.41 12.82 6.43
CA MET A 73 20.70 13.14 5.20
C MET A 73 21.45 12.64 3.96
N ARG A 74 20.70 12.07 3.00
CA ARG A 74 20.85 12.27 1.54
C ARG A 74 19.75 11.51 0.80
N SER A 75 18.86 12.28 0.17
CA SER A 75 18.04 11.81 -0.95
C SER A 75 18.96 11.39 -2.11
N PRO A 76 18.49 10.49 -2.97
CA PRO A 76 18.31 10.95 -4.34
C PRO A 76 16.98 10.51 -4.96
N SER A 77 16.44 11.46 -5.71
CA SER A 77 15.51 11.26 -6.80
C SER A 77 15.97 10.17 -7.77
N SER A 78 15.06 9.26 -8.11
CA SER A 78 15.00 8.68 -9.45
C SER A 78 13.64 8.01 -9.67
N ASN A 79 12.76 8.74 -10.34
CA ASN A 79 11.79 8.16 -11.25
C ASN A 79 12.54 7.30 -12.28
N PRO A 80 12.01 6.12 -12.60
CA PRO A 80 11.72 5.87 -13.99
C PRO A 80 10.26 5.47 -14.17
N ASN A 81 9.63 6.24 -15.04
CA ASN A 81 8.39 5.98 -15.71
C ASN A 81 8.51 4.62 -16.43
N PHE A 82 8.04 3.52 -15.81
CA PHE A 82 7.89 2.24 -16.48
C PHE A 82 6.45 2.14 -16.99
N SER A 83 6.29 2.65 -18.21
CA SER A 83 5.11 2.39 -19.04
C SER A 83 5.07 0.90 -19.34
N TYR A 84 4.26 0.14 -18.60
CA TYR A 84 3.82 -1.16 -19.09
C TYR A 84 2.81 -0.90 -20.20
N HIS A 85 3.27 -1.08 -21.44
CA HIS A 85 2.41 -1.52 -22.52
C HIS A 85 1.68 -2.78 -22.03
N ARG A 86 0.39 -2.66 -21.78
CA ARG A 86 -0.51 -3.79 -21.61
C ARG A 86 -0.78 -4.32 -23.01
N ASP A 87 0.02 -5.29 -23.40
CA ASP A 87 -0.26 -6.11 -24.57
C ASP A 87 -1.67 -6.72 -24.42
N GLN A 88 -2.45 -6.54 -25.46
CA GLN A 88 -3.72 -7.23 -25.66
C GLN A 88 -3.44 -8.74 -25.75
N PRO A 89 -4.23 -9.60 -25.10
CA PRO A 89 -4.31 -10.98 -25.54
C PRO A 89 -5.14 -11.00 -26.84
N SER A 90 -4.46 -11.15 -27.97
CA SER A 90 -5.10 -11.68 -29.17
C SER A 90 -5.63 -13.09 -28.88
N PRO A 91 -6.82 -13.46 -29.37
CA PRO A 91 -7.30 -14.83 -29.30
C PRO A 91 -6.50 -15.65 -30.30
N MET A 92 -5.51 -16.40 -29.81
CA MET A 92 -4.87 -17.44 -30.60
C MET A 92 -5.90 -18.56 -30.81
N LEU A 93 -6.48 -18.54 -32.00
CA LEU A 93 -6.87 -19.72 -32.74
C LEU A 93 -5.66 -20.67 -32.78
N GLY A 94 -5.78 -21.80 -32.09
CA GLY A 94 -5.07 -23.04 -32.31
C GLY A 94 -6.13 -24.12 -32.08
N GLU A 95 -6.76 -24.70 -33.10
CA GLU A 95 -6.18 -25.45 -34.21
C GLU A 95 -5.39 -26.65 -33.69
N SER A 96 -5.86 -27.83 -34.11
CA SER A 96 -5.31 -29.18 -33.98
C SER A 96 -5.12 -29.76 -32.57
N ASP A 97 -6.06 -30.61 -32.16
CA ASP A 97 -5.74 -32.01 -31.84
C ASP A 97 -7.01 -32.85 -31.99
N GLU A 98 -7.32 -33.15 -33.26
CA GLU A 98 -8.07 -34.34 -33.65
C GLU A 98 -7.20 -35.55 -33.27
N PHE A 99 -7.38 -36.08 -32.06
CA PHE A 99 -6.85 -37.39 -31.74
C PHE A 99 -7.83 -38.44 -32.29
N ASN A 100 -7.56 -38.84 -33.52
CA ASN A 100 -8.04 -40.09 -34.12
C ASN A 100 -7.71 -41.25 -33.17
N GLU A 101 -8.72 -41.83 -32.56
CA GLU A 101 -8.70 -43.22 -32.10
C GLU A 101 -9.70 -44.02 -32.94
N ASP A 102 -9.46 -44.01 -34.26
CA ASP A 102 -9.77 -45.15 -35.11
C ASP A 102 -8.80 -46.27 -34.73
N ASN A 103 -9.11 -47.00 -33.65
CA ASN A 103 -8.55 -48.33 -33.43
C ASN A 103 -9.47 -49.34 -34.13
N GLU A 104 -9.53 -49.18 -35.46
CA GLU A 104 -10.03 -50.17 -36.39
C GLU A 104 -8.97 -51.29 -36.41
N TYR A 105 -9.14 -52.25 -35.51
CA TYR A 105 -8.34 -53.48 -35.52
C TYR A 105 -8.77 -54.28 -36.75
N SER A 106 -7.99 -54.12 -37.84
CA SER A 106 -7.88 -55.07 -38.95
C SER A 106 -7.75 -56.49 -38.41
N ASP A 107 -8.82 -57.27 -38.53
CA ASP A 107 -8.73 -58.72 -38.67
C ASP A 107 -8.79 -59.02 -40.17
N ASP A 108 -7.71 -58.62 -40.85
CA ASP A 108 -7.35 -59.19 -42.14
C ASP A 108 -6.69 -60.55 -41.88
N ASP A 109 -7.09 -61.51 -42.70
CA ASP A 109 -6.19 -62.55 -43.22
C ASP A 109 -5.93 -63.78 -42.33
N TYR A 110 -6.92 -64.67 -42.30
CA TYR A 110 -6.63 -66.06 -42.67
C TYR A 110 -7.72 -66.54 -43.65
N GLY A 111 -7.38 -66.43 -44.94
CA GLY A 111 -7.94 -67.31 -45.94
C GLY A 111 -7.65 -68.76 -45.56
N ASP A 112 -8.71 -69.56 -45.50
CA ASP A 112 -8.59 -71.00 -45.68
C ASP A 112 -9.61 -71.39 -46.74
N ASP A 113 -9.20 -71.12 -47.98
CA ASP A 113 -9.65 -71.79 -49.18
C ASP A 113 -9.39 -73.31 -49.02
N TYR A 114 -10.27 -73.99 -48.28
CA TYR A 114 -10.44 -75.42 -48.49
C TYR A 114 -11.53 -75.61 -49.55
N PRO A 115 -11.18 -76.07 -50.76
CA PRO A 115 -12.19 -76.46 -51.73
C PRO A 115 -13.03 -77.59 -51.12
N PRO A 116 -14.35 -77.67 -51.43
CA PRO A 116 -15.08 -78.89 -51.21
C PRO A 116 -14.45 -79.94 -52.13
N GLY A 117 -13.48 -80.68 -51.59
CA GLY A 117 -12.93 -81.86 -52.23
C GLY A 117 -14.05 -82.88 -52.33
N ASP A 118 -14.56 -83.03 -53.54
CA ASP A 118 -15.08 -84.28 -54.07
C ASP A 118 -14.19 -85.43 -53.59
N PHE A 119 -14.65 -86.12 -52.56
CA PHE A 119 -14.16 -87.44 -52.20
C PHE A 119 -15.31 -88.43 -52.31
N ASP A 120 -15.75 -88.61 -53.55
CA ASP A 120 -16.31 -89.86 -54.02
C ASP A 120 -15.25 -90.96 -53.86
N MET A 121 -15.30 -91.70 -52.76
CA MET A 121 -14.58 -92.96 -52.66
C MET A 121 -15.25 -93.81 -51.60
N TRP A 122 -16.24 -94.60 -52.03
CA TRP A 122 -16.35 -96.05 -51.87
C TRP A 122 -17.70 -96.48 -52.47
N ASP A 123 -17.70 -96.69 -53.79
CA ASP A 123 -18.59 -97.65 -54.44
C ASP A 123 -18.38 -99.01 -53.77
N LEU A 124 -19.35 -99.43 -52.95
CA LEU A 124 -19.47 -100.80 -52.47
C LEU A 124 -20.61 -101.50 -53.22
N PRO A 125 -20.41 -102.76 -53.64
CA PRO A 125 -21.20 -103.41 -54.68
C PRO A 125 -22.63 -103.81 -54.25
N PRO A 126 -23.62 -103.88 -55.18
CA PRO A 126 -25.05 -103.97 -54.85
C PRO A 126 -25.58 -105.37 -54.51
N TRP A 127 -24.73 -106.32 -54.10
CA TRP A 127 -25.13 -107.73 -53.88
C TRP A 127 -24.88 -108.26 -52.46
N LEU A 128 -24.52 -107.39 -51.51
CA LEU A 128 -24.12 -107.85 -50.17
C LEU A 128 -24.85 -107.14 -49.02
N SER A 129 -26.18 -107.19 -48.97
CA SER A 129 -26.96 -107.23 -47.70
C SER A 129 -28.48 -107.34 -47.91
N GLU A 130 -28.93 -108.17 -48.85
CA GLU A 130 -30.19 -108.90 -48.64
C GLU A 130 -29.87 -110.07 -47.71
N LEU A 131 -29.74 -109.78 -46.41
CA LEU A 131 -29.84 -110.79 -45.37
C LEU A 131 -30.94 -110.38 -44.41
N ASP A 132 -32.05 -111.08 -44.59
CA ASP A 132 -33.24 -111.11 -43.77
C ASP A 132 -32.86 -111.64 -42.37
N ASP A 133 -32.51 -110.73 -41.45
CA ASP A 133 -32.31 -111.05 -40.04
C ASP A 133 -33.38 -110.35 -39.20
N SER A 134 -34.55 -110.99 -39.16
CA SER A 134 -35.49 -110.88 -38.03
C SER A 134 -34.81 -111.42 -36.77
N THR A 135 -33.99 -110.57 -36.15
CA THR A 135 -33.44 -110.81 -34.81
C THR A 135 -33.94 -109.72 -33.84
N PRO A 136 -34.26 -110.06 -32.59
CA PRO A 136 -34.75 -109.12 -31.57
C PRO A 136 -33.71 -108.06 -31.14
N ALA A 137 -32.52 -108.03 -31.75
CA ALA A 137 -31.48 -107.03 -31.51
C ALA A 137 -31.74 -105.68 -32.19
N ARG A 138 -32.57 -105.65 -33.26
CA ARG A 138 -32.92 -104.40 -33.97
C ARG A 138 -33.85 -103.49 -33.15
N THR A 139 -34.72 -104.08 -32.33
CA THR A 139 -35.60 -103.35 -31.41
C THR A 139 -34.82 -102.70 -30.26
N GLU A 140 -33.73 -103.33 -29.79
CA GLU A 140 -32.86 -102.74 -28.76
C GLU A 140 -32.01 -101.58 -29.30
N ALA A 141 -31.49 -101.71 -30.53
CA ALA A 141 -30.76 -100.60 -31.18
C ALA A 141 -31.67 -99.39 -31.47
N GLN A 142 -32.94 -99.61 -31.80
CA GLN A 142 -33.93 -98.53 -31.95
C GLN A 142 -34.27 -97.87 -30.62
N ALA A 143 -34.45 -98.65 -29.54
CA ALA A 143 -34.70 -98.12 -28.20
C ALA A 143 -33.53 -97.27 -27.67
N LEU A 144 -32.28 -97.67 -27.93
CA LEU A 144 -31.09 -96.87 -27.58
C LEU A 144 -31.01 -95.56 -28.36
N LYS A 145 -31.34 -95.60 -29.66
CA LYS A 145 -31.36 -94.40 -30.49
C LYS A 145 -32.45 -93.41 -30.03
N GLU A 146 -33.65 -93.90 -29.72
CA GLU A 146 -34.72 -93.07 -29.15
C GLU A 146 -34.31 -92.46 -27.80
N TYR A 147 -33.60 -93.21 -26.96
CA TYR A 147 -33.07 -92.71 -25.69
C TYR A 147 -32.01 -91.60 -25.89
N GLU A 148 -31.09 -91.76 -26.84
CA GLU A 148 -30.11 -90.72 -27.18
C GLU A 148 -30.76 -89.46 -27.77
N ASP A 149 -31.78 -89.63 -28.61
CA ASP A 149 -32.54 -88.52 -29.19
C ASP A 149 -33.34 -87.75 -28.11
N LEU A 150 -33.89 -88.45 -27.12
CA LEU A 150 -34.51 -87.84 -25.92
C LEU A 150 -33.48 -87.06 -25.09
N ARG A 151 -32.29 -87.62 -24.85
CA ARG A 151 -31.21 -86.92 -24.12
C ARG A 151 -30.76 -85.66 -24.86
N ARG A 152 -30.59 -85.74 -26.18
CA ARG A 152 -30.26 -84.58 -27.02
C ARG A 152 -31.38 -83.54 -27.02
N ALA A 153 -32.64 -83.95 -27.04
CA ALA A 153 -33.77 -83.04 -26.95
C ALA A 153 -33.82 -82.32 -25.59
N GLU A 154 -33.48 -83.00 -24.49
CA GLU A 154 -33.35 -82.37 -23.17
C GLU A 154 -32.15 -81.41 -23.09
N GLU A 155 -31.00 -81.78 -23.67
CA GLU A 155 -29.83 -80.90 -23.76
C GLU A 155 -30.13 -79.62 -24.57
N ILE A 156 -30.85 -79.75 -25.70
CA ILE A 156 -31.30 -78.61 -26.51
C ILE A 156 -32.25 -77.73 -25.70
N LYS A 157 -33.25 -78.29 -25.01
CA LYS A 157 -34.15 -77.52 -24.15
C LYS A 157 -33.39 -76.77 -23.04
N MET A 158 -32.39 -77.40 -22.44
CA MET A 158 -31.55 -76.75 -21.43
C MET A 158 -30.71 -75.61 -22.03
N MET A 159 -30.17 -75.78 -23.24
CA MET A 159 -29.44 -74.72 -23.93
C MET A 159 -30.36 -73.57 -24.35
N GLU A 160 -31.57 -73.85 -24.84
CA GLU A 160 -32.58 -72.83 -25.16
C GLU A 160 -32.97 -72.01 -23.93
N GLU A 161 -33.15 -72.67 -22.78
CA GLU A 161 -33.45 -71.97 -21.53
C GLU A 161 -32.28 -71.10 -21.08
N LYS A 162 -31.03 -71.58 -21.18
CA LYS A 162 -29.83 -70.78 -20.90
C LYS A 162 -29.72 -69.57 -21.83
N VAL A 163 -30.00 -69.73 -23.12
CA VAL A 163 -30.00 -68.62 -24.10
C VAL A 163 -31.10 -67.61 -23.76
N LYS A 164 -32.26 -68.07 -23.28
CA LYS A 164 -33.34 -67.18 -22.83
C LYS A 164 -32.92 -66.39 -21.59
N GLN A 165 -32.30 -67.04 -20.60
CA GLN A 165 -31.80 -66.38 -19.40
C GLN A 165 -30.72 -65.34 -19.73
N THR A 166 -29.74 -65.67 -20.58
CA THR A 166 -28.69 -64.72 -20.97
C THR A 166 -29.26 -63.55 -21.77
N LYS A 167 -30.25 -63.78 -22.63
CA LYS A 167 -30.94 -62.71 -23.36
C LYS A 167 -31.69 -61.76 -22.41
N GLU A 168 -32.39 -62.29 -21.41
CA GLU A 168 -33.07 -61.49 -20.39
C GLU A 168 -32.08 -60.67 -19.54
N GLU A 169 -30.94 -61.26 -19.16
CA GLU A 169 -29.87 -60.54 -18.44
C GLU A 169 -29.25 -59.44 -19.28
N VAL A 170 -29.00 -59.68 -20.57
CA VAL A 170 -28.46 -58.67 -21.50
C VAL A 170 -29.46 -57.52 -21.68
N MET A 171 -30.76 -57.82 -21.84
CA MET A 171 -31.79 -56.78 -21.92
C MET A 171 -31.90 -55.97 -20.62
N LYS A 172 -31.78 -56.61 -19.47
CA LYS A 172 -31.78 -55.91 -18.17
C LYS A 172 -30.56 -55.00 -18.02
N LYS A 173 -29.37 -55.46 -18.38
CA LYS A 173 -28.13 -54.65 -18.36
C LYS A 173 -28.19 -53.49 -19.36
N ALA A 174 -28.78 -53.70 -20.54
CA ALA A 174 -28.97 -52.64 -21.52
C ALA A 174 -29.90 -51.53 -20.99
N ALA A 175 -31.03 -51.91 -20.37
CA ALA A 175 -31.95 -50.94 -19.76
C ALA A 175 -31.32 -50.18 -18.58
N GLU A 176 -30.46 -50.83 -17.78
CA GLU A 176 -29.72 -50.18 -16.70
C GLU A 176 -28.67 -49.19 -17.24
N ALA A 177 -27.95 -49.57 -18.30
CA ALA A 177 -27.01 -48.68 -18.97
C ALA A 177 -27.70 -47.44 -19.56
N GLU A 178 -28.89 -47.60 -20.14
CA GLU A 178 -29.69 -46.49 -20.67
C GLU A 178 -30.11 -45.51 -19.55
N ARG A 179 -30.54 -46.02 -18.38
CA ARG A 179 -30.87 -45.17 -17.23
C ARG A 179 -29.67 -44.40 -16.70
N MET A 180 -28.49 -45.02 -16.66
CA MET A 180 -27.26 -44.31 -16.26
C MET A 180 -26.87 -43.24 -17.28
N ALA A 181 -27.02 -43.50 -18.57
CA ALA A 181 -26.75 -42.51 -19.62
C ALA A 181 -27.71 -41.31 -19.53
N GLU A 182 -28.99 -41.55 -19.25
CA GLU A 182 -29.97 -40.47 -19.06
C GLU A 182 -29.65 -39.61 -17.82
N GLU A 183 -29.24 -40.23 -16.70
CA GLU A 183 -28.82 -39.51 -15.50
C GLU A 183 -27.60 -38.62 -15.74
N VAL A 184 -26.63 -39.11 -16.53
CA VAL A 184 -25.45 -38.31 -16.94
C VAL A 184 -25.86 -37.12 -17.78
N ARG A 185 -26.79 -37.30 -18.74
CA ARG A 185 -27.30 -36.19 -19.57
C ARG A 185 -27.99 -35.11 -18.73
N ILE A 186 -28.78 -35.50 -17.73
CA ILE A 186 -29.44 -34.54 -16.82
C ILE A 186 -28.40 -33.77 -15.99
N ARG A 187 -27.37 -34.45 -15.47
CA ARG A 187 -26.28 -33.78 -14.74
C ARG A 187 -25.52 -32.80 -15.63
N GLU A 188 -25.24 -33.18 -16.87
CA GLU A 188 -24.57 -32.32 -17.84
C GLU A 188 -25.40 -31.05 -18.13
N GLU A 189 -26.70 -31.19 -18.39
CA GLU A 189 -27.59 -30.04 -18.58
C GLU A 189 -27.66 -29.13 -17.35
N GLU A 190 -27.66 -29.70 -16.14
CA GLU A 190 -27.63 -28.93 -14.89
C GLU A 190 -26.31 -28.14 -14.75
N THR A 191 -25.18 -28.76 -15.09
CA THR A 191 -23.88 -28.07 -15.06
C THR A 191 -23.82 -26.95 -16.09
N ARG A 192 -24.33 -27.17 -17.31
CA ARG A 192 -24.41 -26.14 -18.35
C ARG A 192 -25.31 -24.97 -17.95
N LYS A 193 -26.41 -25.25 -17.24
CA LYS A 193 -27.30 -24.20 -16.71
C LYS A 193 -26.61 -23.37 -15.63
N LYS A 194 -25.89 -24.00 -14.70
CA LYS A 194 -25.11 -23.31 -13.66
C LYS A 194 -23.99 -22.46 -14.26
N GLU A 195 -23.33 -22.95 -15.32
CA GLU A 195 -22.29 -22.20 -16.04
C GLU A 195 -22.87 -20.94 -16.70
N MET A 196 -24.01 -21.04 -17.37
CA MET A 196 -24.67 -19.86 -17.95
C MET A 196 -25.11 -18.85 -16.88
N GLU A 197 -25.61 -19.31 -15.73
CA GLU A 197 -25.97 -18.43 -14.61
C GLU A 197 -24.74 -17.73 -14.03
N MET A 198 -23.63 -18.44 -13.87
CA MET A 198 -22.36 -17.85 -13.42
C MET A 198 -21.84 -16.81 -14.42
N LYS A 199 -21.93 -17.10 -15.71
CA LYS A 199 -21.53 -16.16 -16.78
C LYS A 199 -22.39 -14.90 -16.78
N GLN A 200 -23.71 -15.02 -16.56
CA GLN A 200 -24.60 -13.87 -16.42
C GLN A 200 -24.26 -13.02 -15.19
N LYS A 201 -23.97 -13.65 -14.05
CA LYS A 201 -23.54 -12.93 -12.83
C LYS A 201 -22.21 -12.22 -13.03
N GLU A 202 -21.27 -12.85 -13.74
CA GLU A 202 -19.99 -12.25 -14.08
C GLU A 202 -20.16 -11.02 -14.99
N GLU A 203 -20.99 -11.12 -16.02
CA GLU A 203 -21.29 -9.99 -16.92
C GLU A 203 -21.99 -8.84 -16.18
N GLU A 204 -22.92 -9.15 -15.27
CA GLU A 204 -23.57 -8.14 -14.42
C GLU A 204 -22.55 -7.43 -13.50
N LEU A 205 -21.63 -8.18 -12.91
CA LEU A 205 -20.54 -7.62 -12.09
C LEU A 205 -19.63 -6.73 -12.91
N GLN A 206 -19.22 -7.15 -14.12
CA GLN A 206 -18.42 -6.33 -15.01
C GLN A 206 -19.15 -5.03 -15.43
N ARG A 207 -20.47 -5.09 -15.61
CA ARG A 207 -21.29 -3.90 -15.89
C ARG A 207 -21.29 -2.93 -14.71
N ARG A 208 -21.47 -3.43 -13.48
CA ARG A 208 -21.42 -2.61 -12.26
C ARG A 208 -20.03 -2.02 -12.02
N GLU A 209 -18.97 -2.77 -12.31
CA GLU A 209 -17.58 -2.30 -12.21
C GLU A 209 -17.31 -1.12 -13.16
N LYS A 210 -17.70 -1.25 -14.44
CA LYS A 210 -17.56 -0.16 -15.42
C LYS A 210 -18.36 1.09 -15.04
N GLU A 211 -19.54 0.91 -14.46
CA GLU A 211 -20.37 2.03 -13.96
C GLU A 211 -19.68 2.75 -12.80
N LEU A 212 -19.09 2.01 -11.85
CA LEU A 212 -18.32 2.59 -10.75
C LEU A 212 -17.07 3.31 -11.25
N GLU A 213 -16.35 2.73 -12.22
CA GLU A 213 -15.17 3.36 -12.83
C GLU A 213 -15.53 4.67 -13.53
N GLN A 214 -16.66 4.70 -14.27
CA GLN A 214 -17.16 5.94 -14.88
C GLN A 214 -17.51 6.99 -13.83
N ARG A 215 -18.18 6.59 -12.74
CA ARG A 215 -18.54 7.49 -11.64
C ARG A 215 -17.30 8.04 -10.93
N GLU A 216 -16.27 7.22 -10.71
CA GLU A 216 -15.00 7.65 -10.13
C GLU A 216 -14.28 8.63 -11.06
N LEU A 217 -14.26 8.37 -12.36
CA LEU A 217 -13.62 9.24 -13.34
C LEU A 217 -14.33 10.60 -13.45
N GLU A 218 -15.67 10.62 -13.37
CA GLU A 218 -16.45 11.85 -13.31
C GLU A 218 -16.18 12.63 -12.01
N GLU A 219 -16.16 11.95 -10.86
CA GLU A 219 -15.82 12.58 -9.58
C GLU A 219 -14.39 13.14 -9.58
N ARG A 220 -13.44 12.42 -10.18
CA ARG A 220 -12.05 12.88 -10.33
C ARG A 220 -11.97 14.15 -11.17
N LYS A 221 -12.71 14.21 -12.28
CA LYS A 221 -12.81 15.42 -13.11
C LYS A 221 -13.41 16.59 -12.33
N ARG A 222 -14.45 16.35 -11.52
CA ARG A 222 -15.06 17.38 -10.67
C ARG A 222 -14.07 17.91 -9.63
N ARG A 223 -13.34 17.02 -8.95
CA ARG A 223 -12.30 17.40 -7.97
C ARG A 223 -11.16 18.18 -8.63
N GLU A 224 -10.76 17.81 -9.84
CA GLU A 224 -9.73 18.54 -10.59
C GLU A 224 -10.19 19.95 -11.00
N GLN A 225 -11.45 20.10 -11.44
CA GLN A 225 -12.04 21.41 -11.73
C GLN A 225 -12.15 22.29 -10.48
N GLU A 226 -12.59 21.73 -9.36
CA GLU A 226 -12.64 22.44 -8.08
C GLU A 226 -11.25 22.86 -7.60
N ALA A 227 -10.25 21.98 -7.74
CA ALA A 227 -8.86 22.28 -7.42
C ALA A 227 -8.30 23.40 -8.31
N LYS A 228 -8.61 23.40 -9.62
CA LYS A 228 -8.25 24.50 -10.53
C LYS A 228 -8.89 25.82 -10.15
N GLN A 229 -10.17 25.81 -9.75
CA GLN A 229 -10.85 27.02 -9.29
C GLN A 229 -10.23 27.57 -8.00
N LYS A 230 -9.93 26.70 -7.03
CA LYS A 230 -9.25 27.08 -5.78
C LYS A 230 -7.82 27.60 -6.02
N GLU A 231 -7.10 27.01 -6.96
CA GLU A 231 -5.76 27.48 -7.32
C GLU A 231 -5.81 28.86 -8.00
N GLU A 232 -6.78 29.08 -8.89
CA GLU A 232 -6.99 30.39 -9.53
C GLU A 232 -7.41 31.45 -8.52
N GLU A 233 -8.31 31.12 -7.59
CA GLU A 233 -8.71 32.00 -6.49
C GLU A 233 -7.52 32.39 -5.62
N ARG A 234 -6.71 31.42 -5.19
CA ARG A 234 -5.48 31.67 -4.42
C ARG A 234 -4.50 32.57 -5.20
N LYS A 235 -4.42 32.40 -6.52
CA LYS A 235 -3.57 33.25 -7.38
C LYS A 235 -4.09 34.69 -7.44
N ARG A 236 -5.41 34.89 -7.49
CA ARG A 236 -6.04 36.23 -7.43
C ARG A 236 -5.79 36.90 -6.08
N GLU A 237 -5.94 36.17 -4.97
CA GLU A 237 -5.64 36.68 -3.63
C GLU A 237 -4.16 37.06 -3.46
N GLU A 238 -3.24 36.24 -3.98
CA GLU A 238 -1.81 36.54 -3.94
C GLU A 238 -1.45 37.77 -4.78
N GLU A 239 -2.06 37.94 -5.95
CA GLU A 239 -1.88 39.12 -6.78
C GLU A 239 -2.43 40.38 -6.11
N GLU A 240 -3.60 40.30 -5.47
CA GLU A 240 -4.18 41.40 -4.70
C GLU A 240 -3.28 41.78 -3.51
N ARG A 241 -2.74 40.79 -2.80
CA ARG A 241 -1.76 41.01 -1.72
C ARG A 241 -0.51 41.72 -2.25
N ARG A 242 0.00 41.30 -3.41
CA ARG A 242 1.15 41.92 -4.06
C ARG A 242 0.85 43.36 -4.51
N ARG A 243 -0.38 43.64 -4.95
CA ARG A 243 -0.84 44.99 -5.29
C ARG A 243 -0.88 45.89 -4.05
N LYS A 244 -1.46 45.42 -2.95
CA LYS A 244 -1.49 46.15 -1.66
C LYS A 244 -0.08 46.43 -1.12
N GLU A 245 0.84 45.47 -1.26
CA GLU A 245 2.23 45.68 -0.85
C GLU A 245 2.94 46.76 -1.69
N ARG A 246 2.70 46.80 -3.01
CA ARG A 246 3.25 47.84 -3.88
C ARG A 246 2.70 49.22 -3.51
N GLU A 247 1.40 49.33 -3.29
CA GLU A 247 0.76 50.59 -2.88
C GLU A 247 1.27 51.06 -1.50
N ALA A 248 1.48 50.13 -0.56
CA ALA A 248 2.06 50.45 0.74
C ALA A 248 3.50 50.97 0.63
N LYS A 249 4.33 50.35 -0.23
CA LYS A 249 5.70 50.81 -0.51
C LYS A 249 5.72 52.17 -1.19
N GLU A 250 4.78 52.43 -2.10
CA GLU A 250 4.65 53.73 -2.75
C GLU A 250 4.30 54.83 -1.75
N LYS A 251 3.30 54.60 -0.87
CA LYS A 251 2.97 55.52 0.22
C LYS A 251 4.12 55.73 1.19
N GLU A 252 4.91 54.71 1.48
CA GLU A 252 6.10 54.84 2.33
C GLU A 252 7.17 55.72 1.67
N ASN A 253 7.41 55.53 0.36
CA ASN A 253 8.35 56.36 -0.40
C ASN A 253 7.87 57.81 -0.52
N GLU A 254 6.57 58.03 -0.69
CA GLU A 254 5.96 59.37 -0.69
C GLU A 254 6.16 60.07 0.65
N ARG A 255 5.90 59.38 1.77
CA ARG A 255 6.16 59.92 3.11
C ARG A 255 7.64 60.25 3.33
N LYS A 256 8.56 59.42 2.82
CA LYS A 256 10.01 59.69 2.87
C LYS A 256 10.39 60.93 2.05
N LEU A 257 9.80 61.10 0.88
CA LEU A 257 10.04 62.27 0.03
C LEU A 257 9.55 63.56 0.70
N ASP A 258 8.37 63.53 1.31
CA ASP A 258 7.81 64.66 2.07
C ASP A 258 8.68 65.01 3.29
N GLU A 259 9.15 64.00 4.03
CA GLU A 259 10.06 64.20 5.17
C GLU A 259 11.42 64.77 4.73
N GLU A 260 11.96 64.31 3.59
CA GLU A 260 13.18 64.86 3.01
C GLU A 260 13.00 66.32 2.55
N LEU A 261 11.88 66.64 1.91
CA LEU A 261 11.53 68.01 1.52
C LEU A 261 11.42 68.93 2.73
N LYS A 262 10.77 68.46 3.81
CA LYS A 262 10.69 69.19 5.07
C LYS A 262 12.08 69.43 5.67
N ARG A 263 12.93 68.40 5.72
CA ARG A 263 14.30 68.51 6.22
C ARG A 263 15.13 69.51 5.41
N ARG A 264 14.95 69.55 4.09
CA ARG A 264 15.61 70.49 3.19
C ARG A 264 15.13 71.93 3.40
N ALA A 265 13.84 72.13 3.66
CA ALA A 265 13.28 73.45 3.98
C ALA A 265 13.81 74.00 5.30
N GLU A 266 13.84 73.17 6.36
CA GLU A 266 14.42 73.52 7.66
C GLU A 266 15.93 73.83 7.56
N ALA A 267 16.68 73.06 6.76
CA ALA A 267 18.10 73.34 6.48
C ALA A 267 18.29 74.67 5.72
N ALA A 268 17.40 75.02 4.80
CA ALA A 268 17.46 76.30 4.10
C ALA A 268 17.10 77.48 5.01
N GLU A 269 16.15 77.31 5.93
CA GLU A 269 15.77 78.33 6.91
C GLU A 269 16.92 78.59 7.90
N THR A 270 17.51 77.52 8.44
CA THR A 270 18.68 77.63 9.34
C THR A 270 19.86 78.29 8.64
N SER A 271 20.13 77.97 7.37
CA SER A 271 21.14 78.65 6.55
C SER A 271 20.84 80.15 6.38
N ARG A 272 19.59 80.53 6.08
CA ARG A 272 19.16 81.94 6.00
C ARG A 272 19.33 82.69 7.32
N LEU A 273 19.03 82.04 8.45
CA LEU A 273 19.25 82.60 9.79
C LEU A 273 20.74 82.82 10.06
N GLN A 274 21.58 81.87 9.70
CA GLN A 274 23.03 81.97 9.85
C GLN A 274 23.63 83.08 8.98
N GLU A 275 23.17 83.22 7.74
CA GLU A 275 23.56 84.30 6.83
C GLU A 275 23.11 85.67 7.35
N LYS A 276 21.87 85.79 7.84
CA LYS A 276 21.38 87.01 8.52
C LYS A 276 22.26 87.36 9.73
N ALA A 277 22.58 86.40 10.57
CA ALA A 277 23.46 86.61 11.72
C ALA A 277 24.87 87.05 11.29
N ARG A 278 25.38 86.52 10.17
CA ARG A 278 26.67 86.91 9.59
C ARG A 278 26.65 88.35 9.04
N MET A 279 25.59 88.73 8.34
CA MET A 279 25.37 90.09 7.86
C MET A 279 25.18 91.09 9.01
N GLU A 280 24.43 90.71 10.05
CA GLU A 280 24.25 91.53 11.25
C GLU A 280 25.57 91.67 12.02
N GLY A 281 26.38 90.61 12.09
CA GLY A 281 27.73 90.65 12.63
C GLY A 281 28.61 91.65 11.89
N PHE A 282 28.59 91.63 10.55
CA PHE A 282 29.33 92.59 9.73
C PHE A 282 28.85 94.04 9.93
N ARG A 283 27.54 94.23 10.09
CA ARG A 283 26.96 95.55 10.37
C ARG A 283 27.37 96.09 11.74
N LYS A 284 27.32 95.24 12.78
CA LYS A 284 27.83 95.56 14.11
C LYS A 284 29.33 95.87 14.09
N GLU A 285 30.11 95.16 13.27
CA GLU A 285 31.54 95.42 13.12
C GLU A 285 31.81 96.77 12.44
N GLN A 286 31.01 97.17 11.44
CA GLN A 286 31.10 98.53 10.88
C GLN A 286 30.73 99.61 11.91
N ASP A 287 29.65 99.38 12.68
CA ASP A 287 29.24 100.30 13.74
C ASP A 287 30.29 100.38 14.86
N GLU A 288 30.92 99.25 15.21
CA GLU A 288 32.02 99.16 16.18
C GLU A 288 33.30 99.83 15.65
N VAL A 289 33.67 99.64 14.38
CA VAL A 289 34.80 100.35 13.76
C VAL A 289 34.54 101.86 13.77
N ARG A 290 33.32 102.29 13.45
CA ARG A 290 32.91 103.70 13.52
C ARG A 290 33.01 104.23 14.96
N ARG A 291 32.50 103.47 15.93
CA ARG A 291 32.58 103.80 17.35
C ARG A 291 34.03 103.87 17.83
N ARG A 292 34.90 102.93 17.43
CA ARG A 292 36.35 102.97 17.71
C ARG A 292 37.06 104.14 17.06
N THR A 293 36.65 104.59 15.87
CA THR A 293 37.20 105.81 15.27
C THR A 293 36.74 107.08 15.99
N GLU A 294 35.51 107.10 16.52
CA GLU A 294 35.02 108.17 17.40
C GLU A 294 35.69 108.15 18.77
N ASP A 295 35.93 106.98 19.35
CA ASP A 295 36.68 106.81 20.59
C ASP A 295 38.18 107.12 20.41
N ARG A 296 38.77 106.84 19.23
CA ARG A 296 40.11 107.35 18.88
C ARG A 296 40.15 108.88 18.81
N LYS A 297 39.11 109.53 18.28
CA LYS A 297 38.96 111.00 18.38
C LYS A 297 38.82 111.50 19.83
N ARG A 298 38.35 110.66 20.76
CA ARG A 298 38.29 110.99 22.20
C ARG A 298 39.59 110.67 22.94
N GLN A 299 40.39 109.71 22.46
CA GLN A 299 41.65 109.31 23.09
C GLN A 299 42.88 110.13 22.67
N ASP A 300 42.82 110.90 21.58
CA ASP A 300 43.88 111.88 21.24
C ASP A 300 43.93 113.11 22.19
N SER A 301 43.14 113.11 23.27
CA SER A 301 43.14 114.15 24.31
C SER A 301 43.89 113.75 25.61
N MET A 302 44.20 112.47 25.87
CA MET A 302 44.96 112.11 27.08
C MET A 302 45.88 110.89 26.90
N GLY A 303 47.18 111.19 26.86
CA GLY A 303 48.13 110.56 27.78
C GLY A 303 48.55 109.12 27.51
N SER A 304 49.62 109.00 26.73
CA SER A 304 50.66 107.96 26.74
C SER A 304 50.90 107.24 28.09
N SER A 305 51.03 105.90 28.09
CA SER A 305 52.26 105.20 28.52
C SER A 305 52.14 103.64 28.54
N SER A 306 53.03 102.98 27.78
CA SER A 306 53.89 101.79 28.08
C SER A 306 53.36 100.66 29.01
N SER A 307 53.64 99.35 28.84
CA SER A 307 54.71 98.61 28.15
C SER A 307 54.41 97.10 28.13
N ALA A 308 54.85 96.43 27.06
CA ALA A 308 55.58 95.16 27.00
C ALA A 308 55.03 93.80 27.54
N ARG A 309 54.88 92.86 26.57
CA ARG A 309 55.47 91.48 26.48
C ARG A 309 54.93 90.43 27.47
N TYR A 310 54.70 89.15 27.16
CA TYR A 310 55.09 88.21 26.10
C TYR A 310 54.19 86.95 26.21
N SER A 311 53.87 86.29 25.08
CA SER A 311 53.71 84.82 24.81
C SER A 311 53.02 83.89 25.85
N GLN A 312 52.22 82.86 25.54
CA GLN A 312 52.28 81.90 24.43
C GLN A 312 51.03 80.96 24.49
N THR A 313 50.50 80.63 23.31
CA THR A 313 49.96 79.33 22.86
C THR A 313 48.99 78.47 23.71
N SER A 314 47.80 78.34 23.11
CA SER A 314 47.17 77.10 22.62
C SER A 314 46.24 76.25 23.50
N ALA A 315 45.22 75.78 22.77
CA ALA A 315 44.43 74.56 22.97
C ALA A 315 43.22 74.63 23.93
N SER A 316 42.08 74.88 23.28
CA SER A 316 40.90 74.00 23.19
C SER A 316 40.16 73.52 24.44
N SER A 317 38.84 73.41 24.22
CA SER A 317 37.80 72.68 24.95
C SER A 317 37.28 73.29 26.25
N ARG A 318 36.13 73.95 26.13
CA ARG A 318 35.28 74.45 27.22
C ARG A 318 34.25 73.38 27.65
N THR A 319 34.20 73.19 28.97
CA THR A 319 33.04 73.12 29.89
C THR A 319 32.03 71.97 29.69
N SER A 320 31.88 71.02 30.62
CA SER A 320 31.18 71.11 31.93
C SER A 320 29.75 71.69 31.78
N SER A 321 28.65 71.00 32.08
CA SER A 321 28.29 70.43 33.38
C SER A 321 27.15 69.38 33.32
N THR A 322 27.24 68.39 34.22
CA THR A 322 26.26 67.49 34.88
C THR A 322 24.84 68.08 35.16
N PRO A 323 23.77 67.30 35.55
CA PRO A 323 23.75 65.95 36.16
C PRO A 323 22.69 64.90 35.66
N THR A 324 22.86 63.67 36.18
CA THR A 324 21.99 62.46 36.39
C THR A 324 20.46 62.64 36.63
N PRO A 325 19.59 61.58 36.73
CA PRO A 325 19.67 60.14 36.33
C PRO A 325 18.37 59.59 35.63
N THR A 326 18.23 58.25 35.55
CA THR A 326 17.01 57.38 35.38
C THR A 326 16.50 57.03 33.95
N PRO A 327 15.77 55.90 33.73
CA PRO A 327 15.96 54.50 34.19
C PRO A 327 15.94 53.45 33.04
N THR A 328 16.34 52.24 33.40
CA THR A 328 16.20 50.94 32.68
C THR A 328 14.74 50.50 32.45
N PRO A 329 14.40 49.86 31.32
CA PRO A 329 13.24 48.98 31.24
C PRO A 329 13.63 47.53 31.58
N SER A 330 13.14 47.08 32.74
CA SER A 330 13.08 45.69 33.16
C SER A 330 11.76 45.09 32.67
N THR A 331 11.81 44.12 31.76
CA THR A 331 10.64 43.33 31.36
C THR A 331 10.77 41.93 31.94
N LYS A 332 10.07 41.68 33.05
CA LYS A 332 9.78 40.34 33.58
C LYS A 332 8.43 39.83 33.02
N PRO A 333 8.24 38.51 32.90
CA PRO A 333 7.02 37.91 32.36
C PRO A 333 5.87 37.95 33.39
N GLY A 334 4.67 38.26 32.90
CA GLY A 334 3.45 38.34 33.68
C GLY A 334 2.90 36.98 34.07
N ALA A 335 2.76 36.77 35.38
CA ALA A 335 1.92 35.75 36.00
C ALA A 335 0.46 36.20 35.93
N TRP A 336 -0.40 35.38 35.35
CA TRP A 336 -1.84 35.64 35.27
C TRP A 336 -2.48 35.20 36.59
N LYS A 337 -2.93 36.17 37.39
CA LYS A 337 -3.85 35.91 38.51
C LYS A 337 -5.28 35.99 38.00
N SER A 338 -5.97 34.87 38.15
CA SER A 338 -7.41 34.73 38.00
C SER A 338 -8.12 35.64 39.02
N ALA A 339 -8.93 36.57 38.52
CA ALA A 339 -9.83 37.37 39.35
C ALA A 339 -11.27 36.99 38.99
N ASN A 340 -11.92 36.40 39.98
CA ASN A 340 -13.32 36.07 40.07
C ASN A 340 -14.10 37.33 40.45
N PRO A 341 -15.18 37.74 39.74
CA PRO A 341 -16.12 38.71 40.27
C PRO A 341 -17.41 38.01 40.70
N SER A 342 -17.51 37.78 42.00
CA SER A 342 -18.79 37.68 42.71
C SER A 342 -19.26 39.09 43.07
N GLN A 343 -20.32 39.58 42.43
CA GLN A 343 -21.16 40.70 42.87
C GLN A 343 -22.60 40.36 42.48
N SER A 344 -23.45 39.90 43.40
CA SER A 344 -24.22 40.66 44.40
C SER A 344 -25.24 41.62 43.79
N GLY A 345 -26.48 41.14 43.79
CA GLY A 345 -27.76 41.84 44.00
C GLY A 345 -27.85 43.34 43.77
N ALA A 346 -28.67 43.72 42.79
CA ALA A 346 -29.44 44.95 42.83
C ALA A 346 -30.80 44.71 42.16
N THR A 347 -31.85 45.00 42.92
CA THR A 347 -33.26 45.12 42.51
C THR A 347 -33.46 46.19 41.43
N PRO A 348 -34.30 45.97 40.39
CA PRO A 348 -34.78 47.07 39.57
C PRO A 348 -36.12 47.59 40.09
N SER A 349 -36.14 48.86 40.51
CA SER A 349 -37.37 49.62 40.68
C SER A 349 -37.87 50.12 39.33
N SER A 350 -39.18 50.06 39.17
CA SER A 350 -39.99 50.62 38.10
C SER A 350 -39.55 52.01 37.64
N GLY A 351 -39.31 52.13 36.34
CA GLY A 351 -39.09 53.40 35.64
C GLY A 351 -39.60 53.27 34.22
N THR A 352 -40.88 53.55 34.04
CA THR A 352 -41.53 53.72 32.73
C THR A 352 -40.87 54.87 31.96
N SER A 353 -40.05 54.53 30.96
CA SER A 353 -39.66 55.45 29.90
C SER A 353 -39.80 54.71 28.57
N THR A 354 -40.89 55.00 27.88
CA THR A 354 -41.13 54.63 26.49
C THR A 354 -40.12 55.35 25.60
N THR A 355 -39.00 54.68 25.34
CA THR A 355 -38.13 54.98 24.21
C THR A 355 -38.48 54.00 23.09
N PRO A 356 -38.91 54.48 21.91
CA PRO A 356 -39.07 53.63 20.75
C PRO A 356 -37.68 53.38 20.15
N THR A 357 -37.49 52.21 19.54
CA THR A 357 -36.35 51.84 18.66
C THR A 357 -35.15 51.12 19.31
N ASP A 358 -35.37 49.96 19.95
CA ASP A 358 -34.29 49.03 20.37
C ASP A 358 -34.46 47.57 19.88
N HIS A 359 -35.49 47.28 19.07
CA HIS A 359 -35.76 45.91 18.59
C HIS A 359 -34.68 45.34 17.64
N GLU A 360 -33.89 46.19 16.99
CA GLU A 360 -32.86 45.76 16.05
C GLU A 360 -31.63 45.15 16.76
N THR A 361 -31.33 45.59 17.99
CA THR A 361 -30.20 45.06 18.77
C THR A 361 -30.48 43.68 19.37
N GLN A 362 -31.76 43.33 19.61
CA GLN A 362 -32.15 41.99 20.06
C GLN A 362 -32.02 40.95 18.96
N SER A 363 -32.45 41.26 17.74
CA SER A 363 -32.31 40.35 16.58
C SER A 363 -30.84 40.07 16.26
N ALA A 364 -29.97 41.08 16.38
CA ALA A 364 -28.53 40.90 16.22
C ALA A 364 -27.93 39.98 17.30
N LYS A 365 -28.35 40.13 18.57
CA LYS A 365 -27.92 39.25 19.67
C LYS A 365 -28.41 37.81 19.50
N GLU A 366 -29.64 37.63 19.05
CA GLU A 366 -30.23 36.30 18.82
C GLU A 366 -29.54 35.57 17.65
N ARG A 367 -29.23 36.28 16.56
CA ARG A 367 -28.41 35.73 15.46
C ARG A 367 -26.99 35.36 15.93
N ALA A 368 -26.37 36.17 16.79
CA ALA A 368 -25.06 35.86 17.33
C ALA A 368 -25.08 34.62 18.24
N TRP A 369 -26.16 34.43 19.02
CA TRP A 369 -26.35 33.24 19.83
C TRP A 369 -26.60 31.99 18.98
N ALA A 370 -27.43 32.10 17.93
CA ALA A 370 -27.68 31.01 16.98
C ALA A 370 -26.40 30.57 16.25
N ARG A 371 -25.52 31.51 15.87
CA ARG A 371 -24.21 31.19 15.29
C ARG A 371 -23.34 30.38 16.24
N ARG A 372 -23.28 30.75 17.53
CA ARG A 372 -22.52 29.99 18.54
C ARG A 372 -23.07 28.58 18.75
N GLN A 373 -24.40 28.41 18.76
CA GLN A 373 -25.01 27.08 18.85
C GLN A 373 -24.71 26.22 17.62
N ALA A 374 -24.79 26.80 16.43
CA ALA A 374 -24.46 26.11 15.18
C ALA A 374 -22.96 25.74 15.12
N GLU A 375 -22.07 26.62 15.55
CA GLU A 375 -20.63 26.35 15.66
C GLU A 375 -20.35 25.21 16.65
N PHE A 376 -20.98 25.22 17.81
CA PHE A 376 -20.81 24.16 18.80
C PHE A 376 -21.31 22.80 18.28
N ALA A 377 -22.46 22.77 17.60
CA ALA A 377 -22.97 21.56 16.96
C ALA A 377 -22.04 21.05 15.86
N LYS A 378 -21.47 21.96 15.05
CA LYS A 378 -20.49 21.61 14.02
C LYS A 378 -19.19 21.07 14.62
N GLU A 379 -18.72 21.65 15.72
CA GLU A 379 -17.52 21.18 16.42
C GLU A 379 -17.71 19.78 17.01
N GLN A 380 -18.90 19.46 17.54
CA GLN A 380 -19.21 18.10 18.00
C GLN A 380 -19.21 17.09 16.84
N GLN A 381 -19.83 17.44 15.71
CA GLN A 381 -19.84 16.57 14.52
C GLN A 381 -18.44 16.38 13.91
N GLU A 382 -17.66 17.46 13.82
CA GLU A 382 -16.28 17.42 13.32
C GLU A 382 -15.39 16.57 14.23
N LYS A 383 -15.53 16.72 15.56
CA LYS A 383 -14.80 15.91 16.52
C LYS A 383 -15.13 14.43 16.38
N PHE A 384 -16.41 14.08 16.19
CA PHE A 384 -16.84 12.71 15.98
C PHE A 384 -16.25 12.11 14.69
N LEU A 385 -16.29 12.85 13.58
CA LEU A 385 -15.68 12.42 12.31
C LEU A 385 -14.16 12.26 12.42
N ARG A 386 -13.49 13.18 13.11
CA ARG A 386 -12.04 13.12 13.32
C ARG A 386 -11.62 11.93 14.17
N ASP A 387 -12.41 11.57 15.19
CA ASP A 387 -12.15 10.38 16.01
C ASP A 387 -12.42 9.09 15.21
N GLN A 388 -13.44 9.06 14.36
CA GLN A 388 -13.68 7.94 13.44
C GLN A 388 -12.54 7.76 12.43
N GLU A 389 -12.06 8.84 11.81
CA GLU A 389 -10.90 8.81 10.90
C GLU A 389 -9.64 8.33 11.64
N ARG A 390 -9.42 8.79 12.88
CA ARG A 390 -8.29 8.33 13.69
C ARG A 390 -8.36 6.83 13.96
N GLN A 391 -9.53 6.29 14.27
CA GLN A 391 -9.72 4.85 14.45
C GLN A 391 -9.47 4.07 13.17
N GLN A 392 -9.98 4.53 12.02
CA GLN A 392 -9.74 3.90 10.73
C GLN A 392 -8.25 3.92 10.33
N ARG A 393 -7.55 5.03 10.55
CA ARG A 393 -6.10 5.11 10.31
C ARG A 393 -5.31 4.14 11.18
N LEU A 394 -5.69 3.97 12.45
CA LEU A 394 -5.06 3.00 13.33
C LEU A 394 -5.31 1.57 12.85
N HIS A 395 -6.53 1.23 12.43
CA HIS A 395 -6.87 -0.08 11.88
C HIS A 395 -6.07 -0.37 10.60
N ALA A 396 -6.04 0.58 9.65
CA ALA A 396 -5.27 0.43 8.41
C ALA A 396 -3.76 0.32 8.67
N THR A 397 -3.22 1.06 9.64
CA THR A 397 -1.80 0.95 10.03
C THR A 397 -1.52 -0.39 10.71
N GLN A 398 -2.45 -0.92 11.51
CA GLN A 398 -2.32 -2.25 12.12
C GLN A 398 -2.43 -3.38 11.08
N GLU A 399 -3.36 -3.28 10.14
CA GLU A 399 -3.53 -4.27 9.07
C GLU A 399 -2.37 -4.27 8.08
N SER A 400 -1.76 -3.10 7.82
CA SER A 400 -0.57 -2.97 6.96
C SER A 400 0.76 -3.19 7.68
N LYS A 401 0.75 -3.35 9.02
CA LYS A 401 1.95 -3.72 9.78
C LYS A 401 2.27 -5.18 9.51
N THR A 402 2.86 -5.43 8.34
CA THR A 402 3.65 -6.63 8.08
C THR A 402 4.59 -6.82 9.27
N MET A 403 4.55 -8.01 9.88
CA MET A 403 5.27 -8.27 11.11
C MET A 403 6.72 -7.84 10.95
N SER A 404 7.24 -7.09 11.92
CA SER A 404 8.60 -6.59 11.84
C SER A 404 9.58 -7.75 11.76
N LYS A 405 10.76 -7.51 11.18
CA LYS A 405 11.75 -8.56 10.98
C LYS A 405 12.11 -9.29 12.27
N GLU A 406 12.26 -8.54 13.36
CA GLU A 406 12.57 -9.07 14.69
C GLU A 406 11.40 -9.90 15.27
N GLU A 407 10.15 -9.49 15.03
CA GLU A 407 8.96 -10.26 15.43
C GLU A 407 8.87 -11.59 14.68
N VAL A 408 9.18 -11.59 13.38
CA VAL A 408 9.21 -12.81 12.55
C VAL A 408 10.30 -13.78 13.02
N GLU A 409 11.51 -13.29 13.27
CA GLU A 409 12.61 -14.12 13.78
C GLU A 409 12.29 -14.71 15.16
N LYS A 410 11.70 -13.90 16.06
CA LYS A 410 11.24 -14.34 17.39
C LYS A 410 10.15 -15.40 17.27
N LEU A 411 9.21 -15.24 16.34
CA LEU A 411 8.14 -16.21 16.10
C LEU A 411 8.70 -17.56 15.63
N PHE A 412 9.67 -17.57 14.71
CA PHE A 412 10.32 -18.80 14.29
C PHE A 412 11.08 -19.48 15.44
N ALA A 413 11.82 -18.71 16.24
CA ALA A 413 12.53 -19.26 17.41
C ALA A 413 11.55 -19.87 18.43
N GLU A 414 10.39 -19.24 18.63
CA GLU A 414 9.33 -19.75 19.49
C GLU A 414 8.71 -21.02 18.91
N HIS A 415 8.43 -21.07 17.60
CA HIS A 415 7.92 -22.28 16.94
C HIS A 415 8.90 -23.46 17.07
N GLU A 416 10.21 -23.26 16.96
CA GLU A 416 11.21 -24.32 17.19
C GLU A 416 11.21 -24.79 18.65
N ARG A 417 11.08 -23.87 19.62
CA ARG A 417 10.93 -24.24 21.05
C ARG A 417 9.66 -25.05 21.28
N GLN A 418 8.55 -24.64 20.67
CA GLN A 418 7.28 -25.37 20.73
C GLN A 418 7.41 -26.76 20.13
N TRP A 419 8.08 -26.93 18.98
CA TRP A 419 8.33 -28.25 18.40
C TRP A 419 9.08 -29.19 19.34
N ASN A 420 10.12 -28.69 20.00
CA ASN A 420 10.87 -29.47 20.99
C ASN A 420 10.01 -29.85 22.20
N LYS A 421 9.16 -28.94 22.65
CA LYS A 421 8.22 -29.17 23.75
C LYS A 421 7.16 -30.22 23.38
N VAL A 422 6.54 -30.08 22.22
CA VAL A 422 5.49 -30.97 21.70
C VAL A 422 5.98 -32.42 21.61
N ALA A 423 7.24 -32.64 21.25
CA ALA A 423 7.81 -33.99 21.21
C ALA A 423 7.77 -34.70 22.57
N THR A 424 7.95 -33.96 23.67
CA THR A 424 8.01 -34.48 25.05
C THR A 424 6.65 -34.56 25.76
N MET A 425 5.62 -33.87 25.26
CA MET A 425 4.32 -33.86 25.90
C MET A 425 3.53 -35.13 25.56
N ASP A 426 2.78 -35.66 26.52
CA ASP A 426 1.90 -36.83 26.32
C ASP A 426 0.52 -36.44 25.78
N MET A 427 0.09 -35.21 26.05
CA MET A 427 -1.18 -34.65 25.61
C MET A 427 -0.94 -33.31 24.92
N ILE A 428 -1.39 -33.20 23.67
CA ILE A 428 -1.22 -32.01 22.83
C ILE A 428 -2.62 -31.49 22.43
N SER A 429 -2.84 -30.19 22.57
CA SER A 429 -4.02 -29.51 22.03
C SER A 429 -3.68 -28.79 20.73
N TRP A 430 -4.70 -28.49 19.93
CA TRP A 430 -4.54 -27.83 18.62
C TRP A 430 -3.69 -26.54 18.68
N ASN A 431 -3.86 -25.77 19.76
CA ASN A 431 -3.23 -24.47 19.95
C ASN A 431 -1.75 -24.55 20.35
N ILE A 432 -1.27 -25.73 20.76
CA ILE A 432 0.13 -25.94 21.17
C ILE A 432 1.00 -26.31 19.96
N ILE A 433 0.39 -26.77 18.86
CA ILE A 433 1.10 -27.14 17.65
C ILE A 433 1.58 -25.86 16.95
N PRO A 434 2.89 -25.70 16.69
CA PRO A 434 3.44 -24.56 15.97
C PRO A 434 3.14 -24.68 14.47
N TRP A 435 1.92 -24.33 14.09
CA TRP A 435 1.46 -24.31 12.70
C TRP A 435 2.36 -23.41 11.83
N PRO A 436 2.56 -23.74 10.54
CA PRO A 436 3.45 -22.98 9.67
C PRO A 436 2.73 -21.73 9.15
N THR A 437 2.26 -20.86 10.05
CA THR A 437 1.54 -19.62 9.76
C THR A 437 2.01 -18.53 10.74
N PHE A 438 2.05 -17.26 10.30
CA PHE A 438 2.44 -16.15 11.18
C PHE A 438 1.39 -15.81 12.24
N LYS A 439 0.13 -16.15 11.99
CA LYS A 439 -0.97 -16.03 12.95
C LYS A 439 -1.33 -17.42 13.45
N TYR A 440 -1.61 -17.54 14.74
CA TYR A 440 -2.11 -18.79 15.31
C TYR A 440 -3.48 -19.10 14.71
N PRO A 441 -3.64 -20.24 14.01
CA PRO A 441 -4.90 -20.59 13.38
C PRO A 441 -5.90 -21.02 14.46
N ASN A 442 -7.07 -20.39 14.48
CA ASN A 442 -8.15 -20.77 15.40
C ASN A 442 -8.81 -22.07 14.95
N GLY A 443 -8.62 -22.51 13.70
CA GLY A 443 -9.11 -23.77 13.17
C GLY A 443 -8.41 -24.18 11.87
N PRO A 444 -8.79 -25.33 11.28
CA PRO A 444 -8.20 -25.82 10.04
C PRO A 444 -8.47 -24.88 8.84
N GLU A 445 -9.57 -24.12 8.86
CA GLU A 445 -9.92 -23.15 7.81
C GLU A 445 -8.90 -22.01 7.69
N ASP A 446 -8.25 -21.63 8.81
CA ASP A 446 -7.25 -20.57 8.83
C ASP A 446 -5.90 -21.01 8.24
N LEU A 447 -5.70 -22.32 8.06
CA LEU A 447 -4.50 -22.91 7.44
C LEU A 447 -4.53 -22.79 5.92
N THR A 448 -4.70 -21.57 5.42
CA THR A 448 -4.80 -21.32 3.98
C THR A 448 -3.44 -21.45 3.28
N ARG A 449 -3.45 -21.85 2.00
CA ARG A 449 -2.24 -21.95 1.16
C ARG A 449 -1.42 -20.64 1.13
N PRO A 450 -2.02 -19.45 1.02
CA PRO A 450 -1.29 -18.19 1.10
C PRO A 450 -0.60 -17.97 2.45
N ALA A 451 -1.26 -18.31 3.57
CA ALA A 451 -0.68 -18.15 4.90
C ALA A 451 0.53 -19.06 5.11
N ILE A 452 0.44 -20.31 4.64
CA ILE A 452 1.52 -21.30 4.75
C ILE A 452 2.68 -20.95 3.82
N SER A 453 2.39 -20.58 2.58
CA SER A 453 3.44 -20.18 1.63
C SER A 453 4.20 -18.94 2.10
N ALA A 454 3.51 -17.93 2.64
CA ALA A 454 4.14 -16.73 3.21
C ALA A 454 5.07 -17.07 4.38
N TYR A 455 4.72 -18.06 5.21
CA TYR A 455 5.55 -18.52 6.32
C TYR A 455 6.78 -19.29 5.82
N VAL A 456 6.59 -20.31 4.97
CA VAL A 456 7.68 -21.19 4.50
C VAL A 456 8.68 -20.45 3.60
N LEU A 457 8.19 -19.54 2.77
CA LEU A 457 9.01 -18.74 1.85
C LEU A 457 9.46 -17.41 2.45
N SER A 458 9.31 -17.21 3.76
CA SER A 458 9.73 -15.97 4.41
C SER A 458 11.24 -15.74 4.20
N PRO A 459 11.65 -14.57 3.69
CA PRO A 459 13.07 -14.21 3.56
C PRO A 459 13.81 -14.15 4.90
N LEU A 460 13.06 -14.11 6.00
CA LEU A 460 13.53 -13.88 7.36
C LEU A 460 13.64 -15.17 8.19
N TYR A 461 13.72 -16.33 7.55
CA TYR A 461 13.91 -17.59 8.26
C TYR A 461 15.25 -17.57 9.02
N PRO A 462 15.27 -17.81 10.35
CA PRO A 462 16.46 -17.61 11.18
C PRO A 462 17.56 -18.64 10.92
N THR A 463 17.17 -19.84 10.46
CA THR A 463 18.12 -20.93 10.21
C THR A 463 18.79 -20.71 8.86
N ASP A 464 19.96 -20.06 8.93
CA ASP A 464 20.97 -19.96 7.89
C ASP A 464 20.45 -19.41 6.56
N ARG A 465 20.78 -18.14 6.26
CA ARG A 465 20.56 -17.54 4.93
C ARG A 465 21.18 -18.37 3.79
N SER A 466 22.06 -19.31 4.12
CA SER A 466 22.67 -20.28 3.20
C SER A 466 21.71 -21.40 2.77
N LYS A 467 20.66 -21.71 3.54
CA LYS A 467 19.64 -22.69 3.14
C LYS A 467 18.77 -22.13 2.03
N THR A 468 18.75 -22.82 0.89
CA THR A 468 17.90 -22.49 -0.24
C THR A 468 16.42 -22.64 0.14
N GLU A 469 15.53 -21.88 -0.52
CA GLU A 469 14.08 -22.01 -0.33
C GLU A 469 13.60 -23.45 -0.55
N LYS A 470 14.20 -24.17 -1.52
CA LYS A 470 13.92 -25.59 -1.78
C LYS A 470 14.23 -26.47 -0.56
N ASP A 471 15.31 -26.20 0.16
CA ASP A 471 15.67 -26.98 1.36
C ASP A 471 14.73 -26.67 2.53
N ARG A 472 14.27 -25.42 2.67
CA ARG A 472 13.24 -25.04 3.66
C ARG A 472 11.93 -25.77 3.41
N VAL A 473 11.47 -25.81 2.16
CA VAL A 473 10.28 -26.56 1.76
C VAL A 473 10.46 -28.05 2.04
N LYS A 474 11.61 -28.64 1.69
CA LYS A 474 11.90 -30.06 2.00
C LYS A 474 11.90 -30.34 3.51
N GLU A 475 12.44 -29.45 4.32
CA GLU A 475 12.45 -29.57 5.79
C GLU A 475 11.03 -29.54 6.36
N GLN A 476 10.19 -28.61 5.88
CA GLN A 476 8.77 -28.54 6.27
C GLN A 476 7.99 -29.77 5.82
N ILE A 477 8.19 -30.27 4.59
CA ILE A 477 7.55 -31.52 4.12
C ILE A 477 7.94 -32.70 5.01
N ARG A 478 9.22 -32.85 5.34
CA ARG A 478 9.66 -33.93 6.23
C ARG A 478 9.04 -33.83 7.62
N ARG A 479 8.87 -32.62 8.14
CA ARG A 479 8.30 -32.36 9.46
C ARG A 479 6.79 -32.59 9.51
N TRP A 480 6.07 -32.21 8.45
CA TRP A 480 4.61 -32.34 8.31
C TRP A 480 4.16 -33.57 7.51
N HIS A 481 5.07 -34.50 7.22
CA HIS A 481 4.73 -35.73 6.51
C HIS A 481 3.72 -36.54 7.34
N PRO A 482 2.62 -37.06 6.76
CA PRO A 482 1.60 -37.80 7.49
C PRO A 482 2.22 -38.97 8.24
N ASP A 483 3.15 -39.71 7.62
CA ASP A 483 3.84 -40.81 8.30
C ASP A 483 4.53 -40.41 9.61
N ARG A 484 5.12 -39.21 9.71
CA ARG A 484 5.78 -38.75 10.96
C ARG A 484 4.80 -38.04 11.90
N PHE A 485 3.88 -37.27 11.33
CA PHE A 485 2.92 -36.48 12.10
C PHE A 485 1.84 -37.40 12.70
N ASP A 486 1.29 -38.31 11.92
CA ASP A 486 0.22 -39.23 12.32
C ASP A 486 0.73 -40.29 13.30
N THR A 487 1.98 -40.72 13.20
CA THR A 487 2.53 -41.72 14.14
C THR A 487 2.98 -41.11 15.47
N ARG A 488 3.49 -39.87 15.47
CA ARG A 488 4.07 -39.26 16.69
C ARG A 488 3.17 -38.26 17.39
N MET A 489 2.37 -37.49 16.64
CA MET A 489 1.60 -36.36 17.18
C MET A 489 0.11 -36.67 17.33
N LEU A 490 -0.52 -37.33 16.35
CA LEU A 490 -1.96 -37.62 16.42
C LEU A 490 -2.38 -38.48 17.63
N PRO A 491 -1.63 -39.53 18.06
CA PRO A 491 -2.04 -40.34 19.21
C PRO A 491 -2.05 -39.54 20.52
N LYS A 492 -1.32 -38.43 20.55
CA LYS A 492 -1.19 -37.52 21.70
C LYS A 492 -2.20 -36.37 21.63
N MET A 493 -2.90 -36.17 20.50
CA MET A 493 -3.88 -35.10 20.38
C MET A 493 -5.17 -35.43 21.13
N TYR A 494 -5.66 -34.48 21.93
CA TYR A 494 -6.88 -34.69 22.73
C TYR A 494 -8.10 -34.86 21.81
N PHE A 495 -8.75 -36.04 21.87
CA PHE A 495 -9.93 -36.38 21.06
C PHE A 495 -11.10 -35.41 21.21
N HIS A 496 -11.15 -34.67 22.32
CA HIS A 496 -12.21 -33.71 22.59
C HIS A 496 -12.14 -32.45 21.70
N ASP A 497 -10.98 -32.13 21.13
CA ASP A 497 -10.83 -31.06 20.12
C ASP A 497 -11.19 -31.54 18.71
N CYS A 498 -11.03 -32.84 18.41
CA CYS A 498 -11.34 -33.41 17.11
C CYS A 498 -12.85 -33.59 16.87
N LYS A 499 -13.62 -33.99 17.90
CA LYS A 499 -15.06 -34.32 17.75
C LYS A 499 -15.99 -33.12 17.72
N THR A 500 -15.73 -32.04 18.45
CA THR A 500 -16.63 -30.86 18.49
C THR A 500 -16.54 -29.97 17.25
N ARG A 501 -15.52 -30.15 16.40
CA ARG A 501 -15.30 -29.28 15.23
C ARG A 501 -15.68 -29.92 13.90
N LEU A 502 -15.55 -31.24 13.76
CA LEU A 502 -16.03 -31.96 12.57
C LEU A 502 -17.57 -32.05 12.51
N THR A 503 -18.28 -31.92 13.63
CA THR A 503 -19.74 -31.97 13.67
C THR A 503 -20.42 -30.62 13.47
N ARG A 504 -19.69 -29.49 13.51
CA ARG A 504 -20.29 -28.15 13.43
C ARG A 504 -20.66 -27.71 11.99
N THR A 505 -20.15 -28.40 10.97
CA THR A 505 -20.43 -28.07 9.55
C THR A 505 -21.46 -28.99 8.89
N PHE A 506 -22.05 -29.93 9.63
CA PHE A 506 -23.06 -30.85 9.08
C PHE A 506 -24.30 -30.92 9.97
N ILE A 507 -24.84 -29.75 10.35
CA ILE A 507 -26.24 -29.68 10.78
C ILE A 507 -27.04 -29.42 9.50
N PRO A 508 -27.76 -30.42 8.96
CA PRO A 508 -28.64 -30.19 7.83
C PRO A 508 -29.65 -29.11 8.21
N THR A 509 -29.65 -28.00 7.48
CA THR A 509 -30.70 -26.99 7.57
C THR A 509 -32.03 -27.70 7.33
N PRO A 510 -33.00 -27.68 8.27
CA PRO A 510 -34.31 -28.25 8.01
C PRO A 510 -34.92 -27.48 6.84
N ALA A 511 -35.32 -28.21 5.80
CA ALA A 511 -36.07 -27.66 4.69
C ALA A 511 -37.38 -27.06 5.25
N LEU A 512 -37.56 -25.76 5.04
CA LEU A 512 -38.83 -25.06 5.30
C LEU A 512 -39.68 -25.06 4.04
#